data_AF-A0A3A9ZE99-F1
#
_entry.id   AF-A0A3A9ZE99-F1
#
_cell.length_a   1.000
_cell.length_b   1.000
_cell.length_c   1.000
_cell.angle_alpha   90.00
_cell.angle_beta   90.00
_cell.angle_gamma   90.00
#
_symmetry.space_group_name_H-M   'P 1'
#
loop_
_entity.id
_entity.type
_entity.pdbx_description
1 polymer ?
#
loop_
_entity_poly.entity_id
_entity_poly.type
_entity_poly.pdbx_seq_one_letter_code
_entity_poly.pdbx_strand_id
1 'polypeptide(L)'
;MSADGLYYLPEGFREGARRNGITADAAEEAGDSLRRVRIDDAAYAGAGAFPAALATVRDTQARSLAQAAQGRDSMAAADSAVAATGEEMDATATEALGSASTLADRAIADSM
;
A
#
# COMPACT_ATOMS: atom_id res chain seq x y z
N MET A 1 -3.88 34.50 4.03
CA MET A 1 -4.83 33.38 4.14
C MET A 1 -4.03 32.10 4.03
N SER A 2 -3.83 31.36 5.13
CA SER A 2 -3.14 30.07 5.08
C SER A 2 -3.99 29.10 4.28
N ALA A 3 -3.49 28.71 3.11
CA ALA A 3 -4.06 27.64 2.29
C ALA A 3 -3.61 26.27 2.84
N ASP A 4 -3.96 25.99 4.10
CA ASP A 4 -3.85 24.65 4.68
C ASP A 4 -5.03 23.77 4.20
N GLY A 5 -5.28 23.78 2.90
CA GLY A 5 -6.10 22.77 2.27
C GLY A 5 -5.30 21.49 2.27
N LEU A 6 -5.81 20.44 2.91
CA LEU A 6 -5.34 19.07 2.72
C LEU A 6 -5.24 18.82 1.21
N TYR A 7 -4.02 18.77 0.67
CA TYR A 7 -3.76 18.39 -0.72
C TYR A 7 -4.04 16.90 -0.85
N TYR A 8 -5.32 16.58 -1.02
CA TYR A 8 -5.76 15.26 -1.40
C TYR A 8 -5.49 15.09 -2.90
N LEU A 9 -4.60 14.15 -3.24
CA LEU A 9 -4.26 13.78 -4.61
C LEU A 9 -4.51 12.27 -4.76
N PRO A 10 -5.70 11.84 -5.21
CA PRO A 10 -6.04 10.42 -5.36
C PRO A 10 -4.99 9.66 -6.15
N GLU A 11 -4.41 10.27 -7.19
CA GLU A 11 -3.37 9.68 -8.03
C GLU A 11 -2.12 9.30 -7.23
N GLY A 12 -1.75 10.09 -6.22
CA GLY A 12 -0.61 9.80 -5.35
C GLY A 12 -0.86 8.54 -4.51
N PHE A 13 -2.07 8.39 -3.98
CA PHE A 13 -2.48 7.21 -3.24
C PHE A 13 -2.62 5.99 -4.14
N ARG A 14 -3.20 6.10 -5.34
CA ARG A 14 -3.27 4.98 -6.30
C ARG A 14 -1.88 4.49 -6.71
N GLU A 15 -0.95 5.41 -6.97
CA GLU A 15 0.43 5.05 -7.27
C GLU A 15 1.16 4.46 -6.05
N GLY A 16 0.88 4.98 -4.84
CA GLY A 16 1.33 4.41 -3.57
C GLY A 16 0.86 2.96 -3.41
N ALA A 17 -0.44 2.70 -3.62
CA ALA A 17 -1.04 1.38 -3.57
C ALA A 17 -0.37 0.42 -4.55
N ARG A 18 -0.21 0.85 -5.81
CA ARG A 18 0.44 0.06 -6.85
C ARG A 18 1.88 -0.31 -6.48
N ARG A 19 2.66 0.66 -5.99
CA ARG A 19 4.06 0.43 -5.58
C ARG A 19 4.14 -0.49 -4.37
N ASN A 20 3.28 -0.29 -3.38
CA ASN A 20 3.22 -1.14 -2.21
C ASN A 20 2.92 -2.59 -2.61
N GLY A 21 1.94 -2.84 -3.49
CA GLY A 21 1.66 -4.17 -4.03
C GLY A 21 2.87 -4.81 -4.72
N ILE A 22 3.54 -4.08 -5.64
CA ILE A 22 4.76 -4.59 -6.30
C ILE A 22 5.85 -4.95 -5.29
N THR A 23 6.03 -4.14 -4.25
CA THR A 23 7.02 -4.44 -3.21
C THR A 23 6.61 -5.59 -2.29
N ALA A 24 5.31 -5.83 -2.13
CA ALA A 24 4.80 -7.00 -1.42
C ALA A 24 5.14 -8.27 -2.20
N ASP A 25 4.78 -8.32 -3.48
CA ASP A 25 5.09 -9.43 -4.40
C ASP A 25 6.59 -9.74 -4.42
N ALA A 26 7.43 -8.70 -4.53
CA ALA A 26 8.88 -8.86 -4.54
C ALA A 26 9.42 -9.41 -3.20
N ALA A 27 8.82 -9.02 -2.07
CA ALA A 27 9.18 -9.55 -0.76
C ALA A 27 8.75 -11.02 -0.61
N GLU A 28 7.57 -11.40 -1.09
CA GLU A 28 7.12 -12.79 -1.12
C GLU A 28 8.02 -13.66 -1.98
N GLU A 29 8.36 -13.22 -3.19
CA GLU A 29 9.23 -13.94 -4.12
C GLU A 29 10.64 -14.15 -3.52
N ALA A 30 11.19 -13.11 -2.88
CA ALA A 30 12.46 -13.22 -2.18
C ALA A 30 12.39 -14.21 -1.01
N GLY A 31 11.31 -14.19 -0.23
CA GLY A 31 11.08 -15.12 0.87
C GLY A 31 10.98 -16.57 0.40
N ASP A 32 10.25 -16.80 -0.68
CA ASP A 32 10.15 -18.11 -1.35
C ASP A 32 11.48 -18.61 -1.88
N SER A 33 12.26 -17.73 -2.48
CA SER A 33 13.60 -18.05 -2.97
C SER A 33 14.50 -18.51 -1.83
N LEU A 34 14.47 -17.83 -0.68
CA LEU A 34 15.20 -18.26 0.51
C LEU A 34 14.71 -19.61 1.03
N ARG A 35 13.39 -19.85 1.10
CA ARG A 35 12.81 -21.13 1.56
C ARG A 35 13.24 -22.32 0.70
N ARG A 36 13.52 -22.10 -0.59
CA ARG A 36 13.99 -23.14 -1.52
C ARG A 36 15.48 -23.47 -1.37
N VAL A 37 16.26 -22.63 -0.67
CA VAL A 37 17.69 -22.89 -0.45
C VAL A 37 17.84 -24.08 0.49
N ARG A 38 18.34 -25.20 -0.04
CA ARG A 38 18.71 -26.38 0.73
C ARG A 38 20.15 -26.23 1.21
N ILE A 39 20.35 -26.28 2.53
CA ILE A 39 21.67 -26.27 3.16
C ILE A 39 22.02 -27.73 3.46
N ASP A 40 23.15 -28.18 2.92
CA ASP A 40 23.63 -29.56 3.09
C ASP A 40 24.79 -29.58 4.07
N ASP A 41 24.56 -30.09 5.28
CA ASP A 41 25.56 -30.17 6.33
C ASP A 41 26.76 -31.05 5.94
N ALA A 42 26.53 -32.07 5.09
CA ALA A 42 27.58 -32.98 4.64
C ALA A 42 28.57 -32.30 3.69
N ALA A 43 28.14 -31.25 2.97
CA ALA A 43 28.99 -30.45 2.10
C ALA A 43 30.05 -29.63 2.86
N TYR A 44 29.90 -29.50 4.19
CA TYR A 44 30.81 -28.74 5.05
C TYR A 44 31.77 -29.63 5.86
N ALA A 45 32.05 -30.85 5.41
CA ALA A 45 33.02 -31.77 6.02
C ALA A 45 32.82 -31.98 7.54
N GLY A 46 31.56 -31.96 8.00
CA GLY A 46 31.22 -32.13 9.42
C GLY A 46 31.29 -30.85 10.27
N ALA A 47 31.61 -29.69 9.69
CA ALA A 47 31.56 -28.40 10.37
C ALA A 47 30.10 -27.92 10.53
N GLY A 48 29.34 -28.53 11.46
CA GLY A 48 27.90 -28.28 11.62
C GLY A 48 27.51 -26.89 12.12
N ALA A 49 28.42 -26.14 12.75
CA ALA A 49 28.12 -24.81 13.29
C ALA A 49 27.83 -23.77 12.20
N PHE A 50 28.57 -23.81 11.09
CA PHE A 50 28.39 -22.89 9.96
C PHE A 50 27.04 -23.09 9.22
N PRO A 51 26.68 -24.29 8.73
CA PRO A 51 25.42 -24.50 8.03
C PRO A 51 24.20 -24.31 8.96
N ALA A 52 24.32 -24.62 10.26
CA ALA A 52 23.28 -24.30 11.24
C ALA A 52 23.05 -22.78 11.39
N ALA A 53 24.12 -21.99 11.43
CA ALA A 53 24.04 -20.53 11.45
C ALA A 53 23.43 -19.99 10.14
N LEU A 54 23.82 -20.54 8.99
CA LEU A 54 23.28 -20.18 7.69
C LEU A 54 21.77 -20.48 7.60
N ALA A 55 21.33 -21.64 8.09
CA ALA A 55 19.92 -22.02 8.14
C ALA A 55 19.11 -21.06 9.02
N THR A 56 19.66 -20.71 10.19
CA THR A 56 19.04 -19.75 11.11
C THR A 56 18.86 -18.38 10.46
N VAL A 57 19.88 -17.88 9.77
CA VAL A 57 19.81 -16.59 9.06
C VAL A 57 18.80 -16.66 7.91
N ARG A 58 18.84 -17.70 7.08
CA ARG A 58 17.87 -17.93 5.99
C ARG A 58 16.43 -17.89 6.51
N ASP A 59 16.14 -18.63 7.57
CA ASP A 59 14.79 -18.74 8.12
C ASP A 59 14.33 -17.44 8.80
N THR A 60 15.27 -16.69 9.37
CA THR A 60 14.99 -15.36 9.92
C THR A 60 14.67 -14.37 8.81
N GLN A 61 15.47 -14.32 7.75
CA GLN A 61 15.22 -13.43 6.62
C GLN A 61 13.92 -13.78 5.88
N ALA A 62 13.64 -15.07 5.66
CA ALA A 62 12.40 -15.50 5.04
C ALA A 62 11.16 -15.06 5.84
N ARG A 63 11.21 -15.11 7.18
CA ARG A 63 10.13 -14.60 8.04
C ARG A 63 9.99 -13.09 8.00
N SER A 64 11.11 -12.36 8.04
CA SER A 64 11.10 -10.90 7.94
C SER A 64 10.52 -10.42 6.60
N LEU A 65 10.83 -11.11 5.51
CA LEU A 65 10.26 -10.83 4.19
C LEU A 65 8.76 -11.09 4.14
N ALA A 66 8.27 -12.17 4.75
CA ALA A 66 6.83 -12.42 4.86
C ALA A 66 6.09 -11.32 5.64
N GLN A 67 6.70 -10.82 6.72
CA GLN A 67 6.14 -9.68 7.48
C GLN A 67 6.17 -8.39 6.66
N ALA A 68 7.23 -8.16 5.91
CA ALA A 68 7.34 -7.00 5.02
C ALA A 68 6.26 -7.05 3.92
N ALA A 69 6.05 -8.21 3.28
CA ALA A 69 4.99 -8.41 2.30
C ALA A 69 3.62 -8.05 2.87
N GLN A 70 3.25 -8.65 4.01
CA GLN A 70 1.99 -8.36 4.70
C GLN A 70 1.83 -6.87 5.04
N GLY A 71 2.89 -6.22 5.52
CA GLY A 71 2.88 -4.80 5.82
C GLY A 71 2.64 -3.96 4.57
N ARG A 72 3.26 -4.32 3.45
CA ARG A 72 3.09 -3.65 2.16
C ARG A 72 1.68 -3.85 1.59
N ASP A 73 1.11 -5.05 1.66
CA ASP A 73 -0.28 -5.29 1.26
C ASP A 73 -1.25 -4.45 2.09
N SER A 74 -1.01 -4.37 3.40
CA SER A 74 -1.83 -3.55 4.30
C SER A 74 -1.77 -2.08 3.92
N MET A 75 -0.59 -1.56 3.58
CA MET A 75 -0.42 -0.20 3.07
C MET A 75 -1.10 -0.02 1.72
N ALA A 76 -0.99 -0.98 0.81
CA ALA A 76 -1.63 -0.92 -0.50
C ALA A 76 -3.17 -0.85 -0.40
N ALA A 77 -3.74 -1.63 0.51
CA ALA A 77 -5.16 -1.60 0.82
C ALA A 77 -5.58 -0.26 1.42
N ALA A 78 -4.79 0.29 2.36
CA ALA A 78 -5.06 1.58 2.97
C ALA A 78 -5.00 2.72 1.95
N ASP A 79 -3.97 2.77 1.12
CA ASP A 79 -3.82 3.78 0.06
C ASP A 79 -4.98 3.70 -0.94
N SER A 80 -5.40 2.49 -1.33
CA SER A 80 -6.55 2.30 -2.21
C SER A 80 -7.85 2.79 -1.57
N ALA A 81 -8.06 2.52 -0.28
CA ALA A 81 -9.23 2.97 0.46
C ALA A 81 -9.27 4.50 0.59
N VAL A 82 -8.13 5.14 0.84
CA VAL A 82 -8.01 6.61 0.90
C VAL A 82 -8.34 7.24 -0.44
N ALA A 83 -7.81 6.68 -1.55
CA ALA A 83 -8.13 7.16 -2.91
C ALA A 83 -9.63 7.01 -3.23
N ALA A 84 -10.24 5.86 -2.92
CA ALA A 84 -11.66 5.66 -3.16
C ALA A 84 -12.52 6.63 -2.33
N THR A 85 -12.20 6.78 -1.04
CA THR A 85 -12.97 7.62 -0.12
C THR A 85 -12.91 9.09 -0.52
N GLY A 86 -11.74 9.61 -0.88
CA GLY A 86 -11.65 11.01 -1.24
C GLY A 86 -12.26 11.32 -2.61
N GLU A 87 -12.26 10.36 -3.56
CA GLU A 87 -13.02 10.50 -4.82
C GLU A 87 -14.53 10.58 -4.57
N GLU A 88 -15.05 9.75 -3.66
CA GLU A 88 -16.45 9.79 -3.24
C GLU A 88 -16.80 11.13 -2.57
N MET A 89 -15.90 11.65 -1.73
CA MET A 89 -16.06 12.96 -1.10
C MET A 89 -16.07 14.09 -2.13
N ASP A 90 -15.17 14.07 -3.11
CA ASP A 90 -15.09 15.08 -4.18
C ASP A 90 -16.34 15.05 -5.07
N ALA A 91 -16.86 13.86 -5.39
CA ALA A 91 -18.12 13.70 -6.13
C ALA A 91 -19.31 14.27 -5.34
N THR A 92 -19.42 13.90 -4.06
CA THR A 92 -20.49 14.39 -3.16
C THR A 92 -20.43 15.91 -2.99
N ALA A 93 -19.24 16.48 -2.82
CA ALA A 93 -19.06 17.92 -2.72
C ALA A 93 -19.46 18.62 -4.02
N THR A 94 -19.11 18.05 -5.17
CA THR A 94 -19.49 18.58 -6.48
C THR A 94 -21.01 18.59 -6.67
N GLU A 95 -21.69 17.51 -6.29
CA GLU A 95 -23.17 17.43 -6.34
C GLU A 95 -23.85 18.44 -5.40
N ALA A 96 -23.32 18.59 -4.18
CA ALA A 96 -23.82 19.54 -3.20
C ALA A 96 -23.66 20.99 -3.68
N LEU A 97 -22.51 21.34 -4.28
CA LEU A 97 -22.27 22.66 -4.86
C LEU A 97 -23.15 22.92 -6.08
N GLY A 98 -23.32 21.92 -6.95
CA GLY A 98 -24.19 22.03 -8.14
C GLY A 98 -25.66 22.27 -7.77
N SER A 99 -26.17 21.51 -6.79
CA SER A 99 -27.55 21.68 -6.29
C SER A 99 -27.77 23.03 -5.58
N ALA A 100 -26.80 23.49 -4.79
CA ALA A 100 -26.84 24.82 -4.18
C ALA A 100 -26.85 25.94 -5.23
N SER A 101 -26.04 25.82 -6.30
CA SER A 101 -26.04 26.77 -7.41
C SER A 101 -27.40 26.83 -8.11
N THR A 102 -28.02 25.67 -8.38
CA THR A 102 -29.33 25.63 -9.06
C THR A 102 -30.45 26.23 -8.20
N LEU A 103 -30.39 26.07 -6.89
CA LEU A 103 -31.33 26.70 -5.96
C LEU A 103 -31.15 28.22 -5.92
N ALA A 104 -29.92 28.70 -5.93
CA ALA A 104 -29.62 30.13 -6.00
C ALA A 104 -30.11 30.75 -7.31
N ASP A 105 -29.89 30.08 -8.44
CA ASP A 105 -30.33 30.55 -9.76
C ASP A 105 -31.87 30.65 -9.86
N ARG A 106 -32.60 29.67 -9.29
CA ARG A 106 -34.07 29.74 -9.19
C ARG A 106 -34.54 30.89 -8.31
N ALA A 107 -33.90 31.09 -7.15
CA ALA A 107 -34.29 32.18 -6.25
C ALA A 107 -34.10 33.57 -6.89
N ILE A 108 -33.06 33.74 -7.71
CA ILE A 108 -32.85 34.97 -8.49
C ILE A 108 -33.94 35.11 -9.57
N ALA A 109 -34.24 34.03 -10.31
CA ALA A 109 -35.26 34.04 -11.35
C ALA A 109 -36.68 34.33 -10.82
N ASP A 110 -37.05 33.79 -9.64
CA ASP A 110 -38.35 34.03 -9.00
C ASP A 110 -38.47 35.44 -8.38
N SER A 111 -37.35 36.17 -8.23
CA SER A 111 -37.31 37.52 -7.67
C SER A 111 -37.34 38.65 -8.72
N MET A 112 -37.29 38.32 -10.01
CA MET A 112 -37.43 39.26 -11.15
C MET A 112 -38.83 39.19 -11.77
#